data_AF-A0A9X8DZ57-F1
#
_entry.id   AF-A0A9X8DZ57-F1
#
_cell.length_a   1.000
_cell.length_b   1.000
_cell.length_c   1.000
_cell.angle_alpha   90.00
_cell.angle_beta   90.00
_cell.angle_gamma   90.00
#
_symmetry.space_group_name_H-M   'P 1'
#
loop_
_entity.id
_entity.type
_entity.pdbx_description
1 polymer ?
#
loop_
_entity_poly.entity_id
_entity_poly.type
_entity_poly.pdbx_seq_one_letter_code
_entity_poly.pdbx_strand_id
1 'polypeptide(L)'
;MAASTKTKTPTKELIERLARMEAAGQVSNQESSSSPSVPLPDKTTLWTVDMVQVLLDLRFRPYGPPFQGSKSNQQLSIVWQKIAMRLSIFTGVVVSQTSAKAKYHSLKQEYSRIRVAEQATGNNADEGVEYPAYWEHMVGYLDDKNGLGHNEFGSSGDGMENAMVANDGDS
;
A
#
# COMPACT_ATOMS: atom_id res chain seq x y z
N MET A 1 29.22 -56.90 32.69
CA MET A 1 28.06 -56.90 31.76
C MET A 1 26.84 -56.48 32.58
N ALA A 2 26.05 -55.44 32.32
CA ALA A 2 25.71 -54.74 31.08
C ALA A 2 25.40 -53.24 31.36
N ALA A 3 25.63 -52.38 30.36
CA ALA A 3 25.26 -50.96 30.37
C ALA A 3 23.94 -50.77 29.61
N SER A 4 23.00 -50.02 30.19
CA SER A 4 21.75 -49.62 29.54
C SER A 4 21.87 -48.20 28.99
N THR A 5 21.73 -48.07 27.67
CA THR A 5 21.55 -46.80 26.94
C THR A 5 20.07 -46.42 26.87
N LYS A 6 19.72 -45.14 27.06
CA LYS A 6 18.51 -44.52 26.48
C LYS A 6 18.60 -42.99 26.39
N THR A 7 18.85 -42.53 25.16
CA THR A 7 18.21 -41.39 24.44
C THR A 7 17.71 -40.18 25.23
N LYS A 8 18.30 -39.00 24.97
CA LYS A 8 17.79 -37.68 25.37
C LYS A 8 17.57 -36.79 24.15
N THR A 9 16.37 -36.22 24.07
CA THR A 9 15.70 -35.53 22.96
C THR A 9 16.38 -34.22 22.50
N PRO A 10 16.49 -33.92 21.19
CA PRO A 10 17.24 -32.77 20.65
C PRO A 10 16.39 -31.48 20.51
N THR A 11 15.35 -31.29 21.30
CA THR A 11 14.40 -30.17 21.11
C THR A 11 14.74 -28.94 21.95
N LYS A 12 15.46 -29.12 23.08
CA LYS A 12 15.78 -28.01 23.99
C LYS A 12 16.91 -27.11 23.46
N GLU A 13 17.86 -27.67 22.71
CA GLU A 13 19.00 -26.92 22.17
C GLU A 13 18.58 -25.96 21.03
N LEU A 14 17.58 -26.36 20.22
CA LEU A 14 17.04 -25.54 19.13
C LEU A 14 16.30 -24.30 19.64
N ILE A 15 15.59 -24.44 20.77
CA ILE A 15 14.86 -23.34 21.41
C ILE A 15 15.84 -22.36 22.05
N GLU A 16 16.92 -22.84 22.68
CA GLU A 16 17.94 -21.98 23.28
C GLU A 16 18.77 -21.21 22.21
N ARG A 17 19.02 -21.83 21.04
CA ARG A 17 19.66 -21.15 19.90
C ARG A 17 18.81 -20.05 19.28
N LEU A 18 17.48 -20.18 19.28
CA LEU A 18 16.58 -19.13 18.81
C LEU A 18 16.58 -17.93 19.77
N ALA A 19 16.55 -18.18 21.09
CA ALA A 19 16.55 -17.14 22.11
C ALA A 19 17.86 -16.33 22.16
N ARG A 20 19.01 -16.94 21.86
CA ARG A 20 20.31 -16.22 21.85
C ARG A 20 20.49 -15.27 20.66
N MET A 21 19.79 -15.48 19.54
CA MET A 21 19.85 -14.55 18.40
C MET A 21 18.98 -13.30 18.63
N GLU A 22 17.89 -13.40 19.40
CA GLU A 22 16.99 -12.28 19.68
C GLU A 22 17.56 -11.31 20.74
N ALA A 23 18.49 -11.77 21.59
CA ALA A 23 19.07 -10.96 22.68
C ALA A 23 20.29 -10.09 22.28
N ALA A 24 20.74 -10.12 21.02
CA ALA A 24 21.96 -9.43 20.57
C ALA A 24 21.70 -8.29 19.56
N GLY A 25 20.52 -7.67 19.55
CA GLY A 25 20.17 -6.76 18.48
C GLY A 25 19.22 -5.62 18.82
N GLN A 26 19.46 -4.86 19.90
CA GLN A 26 18.96 -3.49 20.15
C GLN A 26 19.44 -3.07 21.58
N VAL A 27 20.11 -1.96 21.91
CA VAL A 27 20.40 -0.63 21.34
C VAL A 27 21.59 -0.06 22.13
N SER A 28 22.52 0.70 21.51
CA SER A 28 23.08 1.90 22.15
C SER A 28 23.64 2.89 21.12
N ASN A 29 22.96 4.04 21.04
CA ASN A 29 23.31 5.30 20.36
C ASN A 29 24.61 5.90 20.98
N GLN A 30 25.34 6.89 20.46
CA GLN A 30 25.25 7.86 19.36
C GLN A 30 26.64 8.52 19.30
N GLU A 31 27.29 8.67 18.14
CA GLU A 31 28.09 9.87 17.84
C GLU A 31 28.22 10.01 16.32
N SER A 32 27.86 11.20 15.86
CA SER A 32 27.76 11.62 14.47
C SER A 32 29.09 11.48 13.71
N SER A 33 29.07 10.76 12.59
CA SER A 33 29.95 11.06 11.47
C SER A 33 29.16 10.95 10.17
N SER A 34 28.86 12.14 9.67
CA SER A 34 28.22 12.52 8.42
C SER A 34 28.18 11.43 7.33
N SER A 35 27.03 10.76 7.25
CA SER A 35 26.48 10.32 5.97
C SER A 35 24.97 10.34 6.16
N PRO A 36 24.23 11.22 5.46
CA PRO A 36 22.80 11.31 5.66
C PRO A 36 22.20 9.97 5.20
N SER A 37 21.58 9.22 6.11
CA SER A 37 20.49 8.33 5.72
C SER A 37 19.37 9.22 5.24
N VAL A 38 19.51 9.70 4.01
CA VAL A 38 18.41 10.20 3.22
C VAL A 38 17.42 9.03 3.19
N PRO A 39 16.14 9.21 3.57
CA PRO A 39 15.10 8.42 2.93
C PRO A 39 15.42 8.56 1.47
N LEU A 40 15.85 7.48 0.79
CA LEU A 40 16.12 7.58 -0.64
C LEU A 40 14.84 8.24 -1.18
N PRO A 41 14.92 9.47 -1.73
CA PRO A 41 13.71 10.10 -2.22
C PRO A 41 13.15 9.05 -3.15
N ASP A 42 11.96 8.53 -2.88
CA ASP A 42 11.26 7.72 -3.85
C ASP A 42 11.35 8.56 -5.10
N LYS A 43 12.25 8.14 -6.00
CA LYS A 43 12.53 8.81 -7.27
C LYS A 43 11.17 9.02 -7.84
N THR A 44 10.67 10.25 -7.75
CA THR A 44 9.25 10.54 -7.83
C THR A 44 8.88 10.08 -9.21
N THR A 45 8.20 8.93 -9.26
CA THR A 45 8.00 8.26 -10.54
C THR A 45 7.14 9.20 -11.34
N LEU A 46 7.71 9.80 -12.39
CA LEU A 46 6.98 10.72 -13.24
C LEU A 46 5.96 9.90 -14.01
N TRP A 47 4.73 9.90 -13.51
CA TRP A 47 3.63 9.15 -14.09
C TRP A 47 3.16 9.81 -15.37
N THR A 48 3.61 9.26 -16.50
CA THR A 48 3.13 9.68 -17.82
C THR A 48 1.72 9.16 -18.09
N VAL A 49 1.06 9.74 -19.08
CA VAL A 49 -0.27 9.28 -19.55
C VAL A 49 -0.22 7.81 -19.96
N ASP A 50 0.82 7.39 -20.69
CA ASP A 50 1.03 6.00 -21.09
C ASP A 50 1.13 5.05 -19.89
N MET A 51 1.92 5.41 -18.86
CA MET A 51 2.03 4.59 -17.65
C MET A 51 0.69 4.45 -16.93
N VAL A 52 -0.12 5.51 -16.88
CA VAL A 52 -1.46 5.49 -16.28
C VAL A 52 -2.40 4.60 -17.10
N GLN A 53 -2.37 4.72 -18.43
CA GLN A 53 -3.16 3.88 -19.32
C GLN A 53 -2.81 2.39 -19.15
N VAL A 54 -1.52 2.04 -19.15
CA VAL A 54 -1.06 0.66 -18.95
C VAL A 54 -1.43 0.15 -17.55
N LEU A 55 -1.32 0.97 -16.51
CA LEU A 55 -1.74 0.60 -15.16
C LEU A 55 -3.24 0.25 -15.11
N LEU A 56 -4.09 1.10 -15.68
CA LEU A 56 -5.54 0.87 -15.74
C LEU A 56 -5.86 -0.37 -16.56
N ASP A 57 -5.25 -0.53 -17.73
CA ASP A 57 -5.40 -1.71 -18.58
C ASP A 57 -5.13 -3.00 -17.80
N LEU A 58 -3.94 -3.09 -17.21
CA LEU A 58 -3.50 -4.26 -16.45
C LEU A 58 -4.45 -4.56 -15.29
N ARG A 59 -4.89 -3.52 -14.56
CA ARG A 59 -5.73 -3.65 -13.38
C ARG A 59 -7.15 -4.14 -13.69
N PHE A 60 -7.70 -3.78 -14.85
CA PHE A 60 -9.08 -4.11 -15.20
C PHE A 60 -9.20 -5.29 -16.17
N ARG A 61 -8.25 -5.47 -17.09
CA ARG A 61 -8.29 -6.54 -18.09
C ARG A 61 -7.62 -7.83 -17.60
N PRO A 62 -6.29 -8.02 -17.70
CA PRO A 62 -5.66 -9.30 -17.38
C PRO A 62 -5.67 -9.64 -15.90
N TYR A 63 -5.70 -8.64 -15.02
CA TYR A 63 -5.69 -8.83 -13.57
C TYR A 63 -6.96 -8.36 -12.88
N GLY A 64 -8.04 -8.03 -13.61
CA GLY A 64 -9.33 -7.63 -13.05
C GLY A 64 -10.03 -8.69 -12.20
N PRO A 65 -10.20 -9.95 -12.68
CA PRO A 65 -11.00 -10.96 -11.99
C PRO A 65 -10.59 -11.26 -10.54
N PRO A 66 -9.28 -11.32 -10.20
CA PRO A 66 -8.84 -11.48 -8.81
C PRO A 66 -9.35 -10.43 -7.81
N PHE A 67 -9.77 -9.25 -8.27
CA PHE A 67 -10.27 -8.17 -7.41
C PHE A 67 -11.79 -8.15 -7.24
N GLN A 68 -12.55 -9.01 -7.93
CA GLN A 68 -14.02 -9.03 -7.91
C GLN A 68 -14.61 -10.00 -6.87
N GLY A 69 -13.81 -10.51 -5.94
CA GLY A 69 -14.27 -11.44 -4.90
C GLY A 69 -13.44 -11.39 -3.63
N SER A 70 -13.87 -12.16 -2.64
CA SER A 70 -13.20 -12.23 -1.33
C SER A 70 -11.83 -12.90 -1.46
N LYS A 71 -10.77 -12.09 -1.51
CA LYS A 71 -9.38 -12.51 -1.48
C LYS A 71 -8.70 -11.95 -0.24
N SER A 72 -7.71 -12.68 0.28
CA SER A 72 -6.90 -12.16 1.39
C SER A 72 -6.01 -11.01 0.92
N ASN A 73 -5.61 -10.13 1.84
CA ASN A 73 -4.66 -9.05 1.55
C ASN A 73 -3.33 -9.56 0.96
N GLN A 74 -2.88 -10.75 1.36
CA GLN A 74 -1.69 -11.39 0.79
C GLN A 74 -1.89 -11.76 -0.69
N GLN A 75 -3.05 -12.33 -1.04
CA GLN A 75 -3.37 -12.69 -2.42
C GLN A 75 -3.44 -11.44 -3.31
N LEU A 76 -4.11 -10.38 -2.83
CA LEU A 76 -4.16 -9.10 -3.55
C LEU A 76 -2.78 -8.47 -3.69
N SER A 77 -1.91 -8.61 -2.68
CA SER A 77 -0.54 -8.13 -2.75
C SER A 77 0.25 -8.82 -3.87
N ILE A 78 0.14 -10.14 -4.00
CA ILE A 78 0.78 -10.89 -5.10
C ILE A 78 0.28 -10.41 -6.46
N VAL A 79 -1.03 -10.12 -6.60
CA VAL A 79 -1.58 -9.60 -7.86
C VAL A 79 -1.03 -8.21 -8.17
N TRP A 80 -0.98 -7.30 -7.19
CA TRP A 80 -0.35 -5.99 -7.35
C TRP A 80 1.12 -6.08 -7.73
N GLN A 81 1.86 -7.06 -7.18
CA GLN A 81 3.26 -7.27 -7.55
C GLN A 81 3.39 -7.69 -9.02
N LYS A 82 2.49 -8.55 -9.51
CA LYS A 82 2.44 -8.94 -10.94
C LYS A 82 2.10 -7.75 -11.84
N ILE A 83 1.16 -6.90 -11.42
CA ILE A 83 0.81 -5.66 -12.15
C ILE A 83 2.04 -4.75 -12.26
N ALA A 84 2.72 -4.46 -11.14
CA ALA A 84 3.89 -3.59 -11.12
C ALA A 84 5.03 -4.12 -11.99
N MET A 85 5.28 -5.44 -11.97
CA MET A 85 6.26 -6.08 -12.84
C MET A 85 5.90 -5.91 -14.32
N ARG A 86 4.66 -6.18 -14.73
CA ARG A 86 4.21 -6.02 -16.12
C ARG A 86 4.25 -4.57 -16.57
N LEU A 87 3.77 -3.64 -15.73
CA LEU A 87 3.84 -2.21 -15.97
C LEU A 87 5.28 -1.76 -16.22
N SER A 88 6.23 -2.24 -15.41
CA SER A 88 7.64 -1.90 -15.57
C SER A 88 8.22 -2.40 -16.89
N ILE A 89 7.79 -3.59 -17.34
CA ILE A 89 8.21 -4.16 -18.63
C ILE A 89 7.65 -3.35 -19.80
N PHE A 90 6.36 -3.00 -19.75
CA PHE A 90 5.71 -2.27 -20.85
C PHE A 90 6.20 -0.83 -20.99
N THR A 91 6.50 -0.17 -19.87
CA THR A 91 6.86 1.26 -19.84
C THR A 91 8.37 1.51 -19.82
N GLY A 92 9.17 0.47 -19.54
CA GLY A 92 10.61 0.59 -19.34
C GLY A 92 11.02 1.29 -18.03
N VAL A 93 10.05 1.68 -17.20
CA VAL A 93 10.29 2.37 -15.92
C VAL A 93 10.11 1.40 -14.77
N VAL A 94 11.08 1.32 -13.86
CA VAL A 94 10.97 0.45 -12.67
C VAL A 94 9.92 1.01 -11.70
N VAL A 95 8.78 0.33 -11.62
CA VAL A 95 7.67 0.67 -10.72
C VAL A 95 7.55 -0.37 -9.62
N SER A 96 7.52 0.06 -8.36
CA SER A 96 7.28 -0.82 -7.23
C SER A 96 5.80 -1.18 -7.09
N GLN A 97 5.51 -2.32 -6.44
CA GLN A 97 4.14 -2.71 -6.10
C GLN A 97 3.39 -1.60 -5.34
N THR A 98 4.04 -1.03 -4.32
CA THR A 98 3.46 0.03 -3.48
C THR A 98 3.16 1.28 -4.29
N SER A 99 4.07 1.68 -5.19
CA SER A 99 3.88 2.84 -6.06
C SER A 99 2.71 2.63 -7.04
N ALA A 100 2.61 1.47 -7.70
CA ALA A 100 1.50 1.15 -8.59
C ALA A 100 0.15 1.15 -7.87
N LYS A 101 0.09 0.54 -6.67
CA LYS A 101 -1.12 0.54 -5.84
C LYS A 101 -1.49 1.95 -5.40
N ALA A 102 -0.54 2.72 -4.88
CA ALA A 102 -0.76 4.10 -4.44
C ALA A 102 -1.26 4.99 -5.58
N LYS A 103 -0.65 4.90 -6.77
CA LYS A 103 -1.11 5.65 -7.94
C LYS A 103 -2.53 5.27 -8.33
N TYR A 104 -2.88 3.98 -8.34
CA TYR A 104 -4.25 3.56 -8.63
C TYR A 104 -5.27 4.15 -7.64
N HIS A 105 -4.97 4.15 -6.34
CA HIS A 105 -5.86 4.78 -5.35
C HIS A 105 -5.98 6.29 -5.55
N SER A 106 -4.88 6.98 -5.85
CA SER A 106 -4.88 8.40 -6.20
C SER A 106 -5.75 8.68 -7.43
N LEU A 107 -5.69 7.83 -8.47
CA LEU A 107 -6.56 7.93 -9.64
C LEU A 107 -8.04 7.76 -9.26
N LYS A 108 -8.38 6.79 -8.42
CA LYS A 108 -9.78 6.65 -7.92
C LYS A 108 -10.25 7.90 -7.18
N GLN A 109 -9.39 8.49 -6.34
CA GLN A 109 -9.73 9.70 -5.59
C GLN A 109 -9.90 10.92 -6.49
N GLU A 110 -8.98 11.12 -7.43
CA GLU A 110 -9.02 12.21 -8.41
C GLU A 110 -10.27 12.11 -9.29
N TYR A 111 -10.59 10.90 -9.78
CA TYR A 111 -11.82 10.65 -10.53
C TYR A 111 -13.08 11.05 -9.74
N SER A 112 -13.21 10.57 -8.50
CA SER A 112 -14.33 10.92 -7.63
C SER A 112 -14.41 12.43 -7.36
N ARG A 113 -13.27 13.09 -7.13
CA ARG A 113 -13.21 14.54 -6.89
C ARG A 113 -13.72 15.32 -8.10
N ILE A 114 -13.26 14.96 -9.30
CA ILE A 114 -13.68 15.61 -10.55
C ILE A 114 -15.18 15.38 -10.77
N ARG A 115 -15.69 14.15 -10.57
CA ARG A 115 -17.13 13.85 -10.68
C ARG A 115 -18.00 14.66 -9.71
N VAL A 116 -17.53 14.92 -8.49
CA VAL A 116 -18.22 15.78 -7.54
C VAL A 116 -18.18 17.25 -8.00
N ALA A 117 -17.04 17.71 -8.50
CA ALA A 117 -16.90 19.07 -9.04
C ALA A 117 -17.82 19.28 -10.27
N GLU A 118 -17.91 18.32 -11.20
CA GLU A 118 -18.84 18.36 -12.34
C GLU A 118 -20.29 18.59 -11.89
N GLN A 119 -20.73 17.89 -10.84
CA GLN A 119 -22.08 18.05 -10.29
C GLN A 119 -22.27 19.40 -9.60
N ALA A 120 -21.23 19.93 -8.94
CA ALA A 120 -21.27 21.23 -8.27
C ALA A 120 -21.24 22.41 -9.26
N THR A 121 -20.47 22.33 -10.34
CA THR A 121 -20.46 23.32 -11.43
C THR A 121 -21.79 23.36 -12.17
N GLY A 122 -22.51 22.23 -12.25
CA GLY A 122 -23.92 22.21 -12.67
C GLY A 122 -24.82 23.14 -11.84
N ASN A 123 -24.42 23.48 -10.61
CA ASN A 123 -25.11 24.44 -9.74
C ASN A 123 -24.44 25.84 -9.69
N ASN A 124 -23.16 26.00 -10.07
CA ASN A 124 -22.45 27.29 -10.13
C ASN A 124 -21.45 27.27 -11.31
N ALA A 125 -21.87 27.77 -12.46
CA ALA A 125 -21.21 27.57 -13.75
C ALA A 125 -19.97 28.45 -14.03
N ASP A 126 -19.38 29.11 -13.03
CA ASP A 126 -18.33 30.11 -13.25
C ASP A 126 -16.91 29.52 -13.26
N GLU A 127 -16.68 28.40 -12.56
CA GLU A 127 -15.40 27.69 -12.54
C GLU A 127 -15.51 26.38 -13.34
N GLY A 128 -14.92 26.37 -14.54
CA GLY A 128 -14.84 25.17 -15.37
C GLY A 128 -14.02 24.08 -14.67
N VAL A 129 -14.49 22.84 -14.74
CA VAL A 129 -13.75 21.68 -14.22
C VAL A 129 -12.54 21.42 -15.12
N GLU A 130 -11.33 21.46 -14.54
CA GLU A 130 -10.11 21.09 -15.25
C GLU A 130 -9.90 19.57 -15.22
N TYR A 131 -9.69 18.98 -16.40
CA TYR A 131 -9.50 17.55 -16.56
C TYR A 131 -8.03 17.19 -16.76
N PRO A 132 -7.51 16.14 -16.09
CA PRO A 132 -6.14 15.68 -16.32
C PRO A 132 -6.01 15.06 -17.73
N ALA A 133 -4.80 15.07 -18.28
CA ALA A 133 -4.53 14.56 -19.64
C ALA A 133 -4.90 13.08 -19.87
N TYR A 134 -5.03 12.29 -18.80
CA TYR A 134 -5.44 10.88 -18.84
C TYR A 134 -6.92 10.66 -18.48
N TRP A 135 -7.73 11.73 -18.44
CA TRP A 135 -9.13 11.69 -18.02
C TRP A 135 -9.98 10.68 -18.80
N GLU A 136 -9.85 10.64 -20.13
CA GLU A 136 -10.64 9.71 -20.96
C GLU A 136 -10.37 8.25 -20.62
N HIS A 137 -9.12 7.92 -20.26
CA HIS A 137 -8.79 6.57 -19.78
C HIS A 137 -9.41 6.31 -18.40
N MET A 138 -9.41 7.28 -17.49
CA MET A 138 -10.09 7.13 -16.20
C MET A 138 -11.57 6.87 -16.40
N VAL A 139 -12.25 7.64 -17.24
CA VAL A 139 -13.68 7.45 -17.55
C VAL A 139 -13.90 6.04 -18.11
N GLY A 140 -13.13 5.64 -19.13
CA GLY A 140 -13.30 4.33 -19.78
C GLY A 140 -13.14 3.12 -18.84
N TYR A 141 -12.33 3.23 -17.78
CA TYR A 141 -12.09 2.14 -16.84
C TYR A 141 -12.83 2.26 -15.49
N LEU A 142 -13.10 3.49 -15.03
CA LEU A 142 -13.68 3.76 -13.70
C LEU A 142 -15.18 4.10 -13.77
N ASP A 143 -15.71 4.54 -14.91
CA ASP A 143 -17.14 4.78 -15.09
C ASP A 143 -17.92 3.47 -15.29
N ASP A 144 -17.28 2.47 -15.90
CA ASP A 144 -17.81 1.12 -15.99
C ASP A 144 -17.93 0.56 -14.55
N LYS A 145 -19.17 0.53 -14.05
CA LYS A 145 -19.59 0.40 -12.63
C LYS A 145 -19.04 -0.80 -11.83
N ASN A 146 -18.13 -1.59 -12.39
CA ASN A 146 -17.42 -2.69 -11.73
C ASN A 146 -16.25 -2.27 -10.81
N GLY A 147 -15.81 -0.99 -10.82
CA GLY A 147 -14.62 -0.54 -10.08
C GLY A 147 -14.86 0.19 -8.73
N LEU A 148 -16.08 0.63 -8.48
CA LEU A 148 -16.49 1.33 -7.26
C LEU A 148 -17.09 0.38 -6.22
N GLY A 149 -16.56 -0.84 -6.16
CA GLY A 149 -16.87 -1.78 -5.08
C GLY A 149 -16.76 -1.09 -3.72
N HIS A 150 -17.86 -1.13 -2.99
CA HIS A 150 -18.02 -0.65 -1.62
C HIS A 150 -16.91 -1.27 -0.74
N ASN A 151 -16.19 -0.42 -0.01
CA ASN A 151 -15.30 -0.75 1.13
C ASN A 151 -13.82 -1.12 0.85
N GLU A 152 -13.11 -0.29 0.08
CA GLU A 152 -11.64 -0.14 0.26
C GLU A 152 -11.27 1.06 1.15
N PHE A 153 -12.27 1.81 1.64
CA PHE A 153 -12.09 2.83 2.67
C PHE A 153 -12.13 2.12 4.02
N GLY A 154 -10.97 1.63 4.48
CA GLY A 154 -10.77 1.46 5.90
C GLY A 154 -10.99 2.82 6.54
N SER A 155 -12.09 2.93 7.29
CA SER A 155 -12.30 4.01 8.24
C SER A 155 -11.08 4.03 9.16
N SER A 156 -10.13 4.94 8.92
CA SER A 156 -9.21 5.39 9.97
C SER A 156 -10.04 6.24 10.92
N GLY A 157 -10.89 5.57 11.69
CA GLY A 157 -11.32 6.03 13.00
C GLY A 157 -10.24 5.66 14.00
N ASP A 158 -9.03 6.20 13.82
CA ASP A 158 -8.05 6.23 14.90
C ASP A 158 -8.58 7.23 15.93
N GLY A 159 -9.08 6.67 17.03
CA GLY A 159 -9.78 7.35 18.11
C GLY A 159 -9.02 8.55 18.62
N MET A 160 -9.53 9.73 18.30
CA MET A 160 -9.30 10.93 19.10
C MET A 160 -10.27 10.87 20.28
N GLU A 161 -9.95 10.08 21.30
CA GLU A 161 -10.39 10.35 22.67
C GLU A 161 -9.17 10.64 23.53
N ASN A 162 -8.63 11.85 23.34
CA ASN A 162 -7.87 12.51 24.39
C ASN A 162 -8.86 12.96 25.47
N ALA A 163 -9.28 12.03 26.34
CA ALA A 163 -9.94 12.34 27.59
C ALA A 163 -8.94 12.12 28.73
N MET A 164 -8.16 13.15 28.98
CA MET A 164 -7.46 13.37 30.25
C MET A 164 -8.47 13.25 31.40
N VAL A 165 -8.32 12.26 32.26
CA VAL A 165 -8.71 12.38 33.67
C VAL A 165 -8.03 11.29 34.50
N ALA A 166 -7.69 11.66 35.73
CA ALA A 166 -7.10 10.89 36.83
C ALA A 166 -5.58 11.09 37.04
N ASN A 167 -5.24 12.20 37.68
CA ASN A 167 -4.27 12.17 38.78
C ASN A 167 -4.44 13.40 39.70
N ASP A 168 -5.44 13.37 40.58
CA ASP A 168 -5.43 14.23 41.76
C ASP A 168 -4.68 13.46 42.86
N GLY A 169 -3.42 13.84 43.02
CA GLY A 169 -2.55 13.36 44.07
C GLY A 169 -2.98 13.89 45.42
N ASP A 170 -3.15 12.94 46.33
CA ASP A 170 -3.13 13.02 47.78
C ASP A 170 -2.08 14.02 48.33
N SER A 171 -2.52 14.89 49.25
CA SER A 171 -1.68 15.58 50.23
C SER A 171 -2.50 15.88 51.48
#